data_AF-A0A2S9IJP9-F1
#
_entry.id   AF-A0A2S9IJP9-F1
#
_cell.length_a   1.000
_cell.length_b   1.000
_cell.length_c   1.000
_cell.angle_alpha   90.00
_cell.angle_beta   90.00
_cell.angle_gamma   90.00
#
_symmetry.space_group_name_H-M   'P 1'
#
loop_
_entity.id
_entity.type
_entity.pdbx_description
1 polymer ?
#
loop_
_entity_poly.entity_id
_entity_poly.type
_entity_poly.pdbx_seq_one_letter_code
_entity_poly.pdbx_strand_id
1 'polypeptide(L)'
;MIRACRKRPCRLRAEGPLAPYFEPYSEYLAERGYSQVAYWHKTFLINEFSRWLCDKRIAVGEITAEHEVAFLLYSAKCRRPKRGDPASLSGITRWLRDKCVIESRDIASIGLSGVEAILQEYADWLRDERGLAPSTAEEL
;
A
#
# COMPACT_ATOMS: atom_id res chain seq x y z
N MET A 1 -29.20 5.55 5.00
CA MET A 1 -28.54 6.59 4.18
C MET A 1 -27.13 6.83 4.74
N ILE A 2 -26.12 6.18 4.18
CA ILE A 2 -24.72 6.38 4.60
C ILE A 2 -24.31 7.75 4.06
N ARG A 3 -24.16 8.74 4.94
CA ARG A 3 -23.59 10.03 4.57
C ARG A 3 -22.25 9.75 3.90
N ALA A 4 -22.10 10.13 2.64
CA ALA A 4 -20.81 10.15 1.98
C ALA A 4 -19.87 10.97 2.86
N CYS A 5 -18.96 10.30 3.57
CA CYS A 5 -17.88 10.97 4.26
C CYS A 5 -17.11 11.69 3.16
N ARG A 6 -17.30 13.02 3.03
CA ARG A 6 -16.48 13.85 2.15
C ARG A 6 -15.07 13.71 2.67
N LYS A 7 -14.30 12.79 2.09
CA LYS A 7 -12.87 12.62 2.37
C LYS A 7 -12.25 13.98 2.08
N ARG A 8 -11.83 14.66 3.13
CA ARG A 8 -11.22 15.98 3.00
C ARG A 8 -9.76 15.78 2.55
N PRO A 9 -9.24 16.64 1.66
CA PRO A 9 -7.84 16.62 1.30
C PRO A 9 -6.98 16.69 2.57
N CYS A 10 -5.89 15.91 2.57
CA CYS A 10 -5.07 15.70 3.75
C CYS A 10 -4.30 16.96 4.10
N ARG A 11 -4.81 17.76 5.04
CA ARG A 11 -4.14 18.96 5.59
C ARG A 11 -2.95 18.64 6.50
N LEU A 12 -2.38 17.44 6.40
CA LEU A 12 -1.21 17.07 7.15
C LEU A 12 -0.04 17.94 6.67
N ARG A 13 0.72 18.52 7.59
CA ARG A 13 1.97 19.21 7.21
C ARG A 13 2.98 18.14 6.80
N ALA A 14 3.00 17.86 5.50
CA ALA A 14 3.87 16.87 4.90
C ALA A 14 5.31 17.35 4.99
N GLU A 15 6.19 16.49 5.51
CA GLU A 15 7.60 16.78 5.71
C GLU A 15 8.45 15.67 5.07
N GLY A 16 9.68 16.00 4.70
CA GLY A 16 10.62 15.06 4.12
C GLY A 16 10.43 14.85 2.60
N PRO A 17 11.17 13.89 2.03
CA PRO A 17 11.32 13.73 0.59
C PRO A 17 10.01 13.33 -0.11
N LEU A 18 9.04 12.72 0.59
CA LEU A 18 7.76 12.37 -0.01
C LEU A 18 6.71 13.49 0.03
N ALA A 19 7.00 14.64 0.64
CA ALA A 19 6.01 15.71 0.83
C ALA A 19 5.22 16.12 -0.43
N PRO A 20 5.83 16.22 -1.63
CA PRO A 20 5.10 16.53 -2.87
C PRO A 20 4.05 15.49 -3.27
N TYR A 21 4.13 14.26 -2.75
CA TYR A 21 3.27 13.14 -3.15
C TYR A 21 2.08 12.91 -2.22
N PHE A 22 1.91 13.72 -1.18
CA PHE A 22 0.83 13.51 -0.20
C PHE A 22 -0.54 13.84 -0.75
N GLU A 23 -0.67 15.00 -1.40
CA GLU A 23 -1.95 15.39 -1.98
C GLU A 23 -2.37 14.39 -3.07
N PRO A 24 -1.51 14.05 -4.06
CA PRO A 24 -1.83 13.04 -5.07
C PRO A 24 -2.13 11.66 -4.47
N TYR A 25 -1.43 11.25 -3.41
CA TYR A 25 -1.71 9.98 -2.75
C TYR A 25 -3.06 9.99 -2.04
N SER A 26 -3.41 11.11 -1.38
CA SER A 26 -4.69 11.25 -0.69
C SER A 26 -5.87 11.23 -1.67
N GLU A 27 -5.75 11.90 -2.81
CA GLU A 27 -6.74 11.87 -3.89
C GLU A 27 -6.91 10.45 -4.43
N TYR A 28 -5.79 9.77 -4.70
CA TYR A 28 -5.79 8.37 -5.13
C TYR A 28 -6.51 7.44 -4.14
N LEU A 29 -6.34 7.63 -2.83
CA LEU A 29 -7.08 6.89 -1.80
C LEU A 29 -8.56 7.28 -1.73
N ALA A 30 -8.88 8.53 -2.07
CA ALA A 30 -10.25 9.01 -2.10
C ALA A 30 -11.04 8.33 -3.22
N GLU A 31 -10.49 8.34 -4.44
CA GLU A 31 -11.05 7.76 -5.66
C GLU A 31 -11.29 6.25 -5.53
N ARG A 32 -10.36 5.50 -4.93
CA ARG A 32 -10.47 4.04 -4.75
C ARG A 32 -11.44 3.59 -3.66
N GLY A 33 -12.20 4.50 -3.06
CA GLY A 33 -13.26 4.11 -2.13
C GLY A 33 -12.79 3.56 -0.77
N TYR A 34 -11.51 3.72 -0.40
CA TYR A 34 -11.02 3.29 0.91
C TYR A 34 -11.86 3.86 2.07
N SER A 35 -12.06 3.06 3.13
CA SER A 35 -12.77 3.53 4.33
C SER A 35 -12.05 4.70 4.98
N GLN A 36 -12.76 5.53 5.76
CA GLN A 36 -12.17 6.69 6.43
C GLN A 36 -11.00 6.30 7.35
N VAL A 37 -11.09 5.15 8.01
CA VAL A 37 -10.04 4.61 8.89
C VAL A 37 -8.80 4.23 8.07
N ALA A 38 -8.99 3.50 6.95
CA ALA A 38 -7.89 3.10 6.08
C ALA A 38 -7.22 4.31 5.40
N TYR A 39 -8.02 5.29 4.97
CA TYR A 39 -7.57 6.55 4.38
C TYR A 39 -6.62 7.30 5.32
N TRP A 40 -7.06 7.55 6.57
CA TRP A 40 -6.23 8.26 7.54
C TRP A 40 -5.00 7.44 7.90
N HIS A 41 -5.17 6.13 8.13
CA HIS A 41 -4.06 5.26 8.46
C HIS A 41 -2.94 5.33 7.40
N LYS A 42 -3.29 5.20 6.12
CA LYS A 42 -2.33 5.25 5.02
C LYS A 42 -1.70 6.64 4.85
N THR A 43 -2.46 7.71 5.03
CA THR A 43 -1.95 9.10 5.00
C THR A 43 -0.92 9.35 6.12
N PHE A 44 -1.20 8.90 7.34
CA PHE A 44 -0.24 9.05 8.44
C PHE A 44 1.00 8.19 8.22
N LEU A 45 0.84 7.00 7.64
CA LEU A 45 1.93 6.07 7.37
C LEU A 45 2.92 6.64 6.33
N ILE A 46 2.43 7.17 5.20
CA ILE A 46 3.31 7.82 4.21
C ILE A 46 4.06 9.01 4.81
N ASN A 47 3.45 9.73 5.75
CA ASN A 47 4.11 10.84 6.44
C ASN A 47 5.25 10.42 7.34
N GLU A 48 4.98 9.44 8.17
CA GLU A 48 6.00 8.93 9.09
C GLU A 48 7.14 8.28 8.31
N PHE A 49 6.83 7.57 7.23
CA PHE A 49 7.85 7.03 6.33
C PHE A 49 8.69 8.15 5.71
N SER A 50 8.06 9.22 5.24
CA SER A 50 8.76 10.40 4.71
C SER A 50 9.69 11.03 5.74
N ARG A 51 9.24 11.23 6.98
CA ARG A 51 10.08 11.75 8.07
C ARG A 51 11.28 10.84 8.34
N TRP A 52 11.05 9.54 8.43
CA TRP A 52 12.12 8.57 8.63
C TRP A 52 13.14 8.58 7.48
N LEU A 53 12.70 8.68 6.23
CA LEU A 53 13.59 8.81 5.06
C LEU A 53 14.45 10.09 5.17
N CYS A 54 13.84 11.20 5.59
CA CYS A 54 14.55 12.46 5.82
C CYS A 54 15.63 12.31 6.89
N ASP A 55 15.32 11.67 8.01
CA ASP A 55 16.25 11.42 9.11
C ASP A 55 17.41 10.50 8.69
N LYS A 56 17.14 9.55 7.79
CA LYS A 56 18.13 8.64 7.21
C LYS A 56 18.84 9.19 5.98
N ARG A 57 18.50 10.41 5.52
CA ARG A 57 19.04 11.06 4.32
C ARG A 57 18.87 10.22 3.05
N ILE A 58 17.78 9.46 2.96
CA ILE A 58 17.45 8.63 1.79
C ILE A 58 16.61 9.47 0.82
N ALA A 59 17.05 9.60 -0.42
CA ALA A 59 16.29 10.29 -1.46
C ALA A 59 15.11 9.44 -1.95
N VAL A 60 14.07 10.08 -2.52
CA VAL A 60 12.88 9.35 -3.00
C VAL A 60 13.24 8.28 -4.03
N GLY A 61 14.15 8.59 -4.96
CA GLY A 61 14.57 7.66 -6.02
C GLY A 61 15.34 6.44 -5.51
N GLU A 62 15.89 6.52 -4.30
CA GLU A 62 16.70 5.46 -3.67
C GLU A 62 15.87 4.53 -2.78
N ILE A 63 14.55 4.75 -2.69
CA ILE A 63 13.67 3.91 -1.87
C ILE A 63 13.67 2.49 -2.42
N THR A 64 13.93 1.52 -1.54
CA THR A 64 13.96 0.09 -1.87
C THR A 64 13.15 -0.72 -0.87
N ALA A 65 12.97 -2.02 -1.15
CA ALA A 65 12.29 -2.93 -0.24
C ALA A 65 13.04 -3.07 1.12
N GLU A 66 14.36 -2.97 1.13
CA GLU A 66 15.15 -2.98 2.36
C GLU A 66 14.81 -1.77 3.25
N HIS A 67 14.57 -0.61 2.64
CA HIS A 67 14.13 0.60 3.35
C HIS A 67 12.73 0.45 3.94
N GLU A 68 11.82 -0.25 3.26
CA GLU A 68 10.50 -0.59 3.80
C GLU A 68 10.61 -1.43 5.08
N VAL A 69 11.42 -2.49 5.04
CA VAL A 69 11.66 -3.38 6.18
C VAL A 69 12.32 -2.63 7.33
N ALA A 70 13.35 -1.83 7.04
CA ALA A 70 14.07 -1.04 8.04
C ALA A 70 13.16 -0.03 8.73
N PHE A 71 12.27 0.63 7.98
CA PHE A 71 11.27 1.53 8.55
C PHE A 71 10.28 0.79 9.46
N LEU A 72 9.76 -0.37 9.04
CA LEU A 72 8.83 -1.16 9.87
C LEU A 72 9.49 -1.59 11.18
N LEU A 73 10.73 -2.07 11.14
CA LEU A 73 11.51 -2.42 12.33
C LEU A 73 11.76 -1.22 13.24
N TYR A 74 12.05 -0.05 12.67
CA TYR A 74 12.19 1.19 13.44
C TYR A 74 10.87 1.60 14.10
N SER A 75 9.77 1.60 13.34
CA SER A 75 8.45 1.98 13.85
C SER A 75 7.96 1.05 14.97
N ALA A 76 8.29 -0.24 14.91
CA ALA A 76 7.99 -1.23 15.93
C ALA A 76 8.70 -0.96 17.27
N LYS A 77 9.83 -0.25 17.26
CA LYS A 77 10.54 0.18 18.48
C LYS A 77 9.91 1.43 19.09
N CYS A 78 9.33 2.29 18.25
CA CYS A 78 8.73 3.55 18.69
C CYS A 78 7.24 3.41 19.08
N ARG A 79 6.53 2.45 18.49
CA ARG A 79 5.10 2.20 18.75
C ARG A 79 4.72 0.75 18.50
N ARG A 80 3.49 0.39 18.90
CA ARG A 80 2.91 -0.92 18.57
C ARG A 80 2.70 -1.05 17.05
N PRO A 81 3.26 -2.10 16.41
CA PRO A 81 3.01 -2.38 15.00
C PRO A 81 1.53 -2.66 14.75
N LYS A 82 0.98 -2.15 13.65
CA LYS A 82 -0.35 -2.56 13.19
C LYS A 82 -0.18 -3.65 12.15
N ARG A 83 -1.05 -4.66 12.19
CA ARG A 83 -1.05 -5.78 11.23
C ARG A 83 -1.11 -5.33 9.77
N GLY A 84 -1.72 -4.19 9.50
CA GLY A 84 -1.84 -3.60 8.15
C GLY A 84 -0.69 -2.69 7.72
N ASP A 85 0.30 -2.42 8.57
CA ASP A 85 1.42 -1.52 8.25
C ASP A 85 2.24 -2.04 7.05
N PRO A 86 2.66 -3.34 6.99
CA PRO A 86 3.46 -3.83 5.86
C PRO A 86 2.72 -3.74 4.54
N ALA A 87 1.46 -4.20 4.49
CA ALA A 87 0.65 -4.16 3.28
C ALA A 87 0.33 -2.71 2.85
N SER A 88 0.18 -1.79 3.81
CA SER A 88 -0.05 -0.39 3.51
C SER A 88 1.19 0.30 2.97
N LEU A 89 2.36 0.02 3.54
CA LEU A 89 3.63 0.57 3.10
C LEU A 89 4.00 0.07 1.69
N SER A 90 3.89 -1.24 1.45
CA SER A 90 4.11 -1.83 0.13
C SER A 90 3.14 -1.24 -0.92
N GLY A 91 1.89 -0.98 -0.53
CA GLY A 91 0.93 -0.28 -1.40
C GLY A 91 1.31 1.16 -1.72
N ILE A 92 1.97 1.87 -0.79
CA ILE A 92 2.49 3.23 -1.00
C ILE A 92 3.67 3.19 -1.99
N THR A 93 4.66 2.32 -1.76
CA THR A 93 5.85 2.24 -2.62
C THR A 93 5.52 1.72 -4.01
N ARG A 94 4.55 0.81 -4.14
CA ARG A 94 3.99 0.42 -5.44
C ARG A 94 3.36 1.60 -6.17
N TRP A 95 2.53 2.39 -5.50
CA TRP A 95 1.92 3.57 -6.11
C TRP A 95 2.96 4.61 -6.55
N LEU A 96 4.03 4.82 -5.76
CA LEU A 96 5.15 5.68 -6.15
C LEU A 96 5.90 5.13 -7.38
N ARG A 97 6.10 3.81 -7.45
CA ARG A 97 6.71 3.15 -8.61
C ARG A 97 5.85 3.28 -9.86
N ASP A 98 4.54 3.10 -9.75
CA ASP A 98 3.58 3.29 -10.84
C ASP A 98 3.58 4.73 -11.37
N LYS A 99 4.01 5.71 -10.55
CA LYS A 99 4.21 7.12 -10.93
C LYS A 99 5.64 7.41 -11.42
N CYS A 100 6.48 6.39 -11.60
CA CYS A 100 7.90 6.50 -11.98
C CYS A 100 8.73 7.38 -11.03
N VAL A 101 8.33 7.46 -9.75
CA VAL A 101 8.99 8.28 -8.73
C VAL A 101 10.15 7.53 -8.05
N ILE A 102 9.97 6.22 -7.87
CA ILE A 102 10.99 5.30 -7.39
C ILE A 102 11.44 4.48 -8.58
N GLU A 103 12.74 4.24 -8.73
CA GLU A 103 13.23 3.33 -9.76
C GLU A 103 12.60 1.96 -9.58
N SER A 104 11.96 1.47 -10.64
CA SER A 104 11.56 0.08 -10.76
C SER A 104 12.81 -0.75 -10.89
N ARG A 105 13.49 -1.05 -9.78
CA ARG A 105 14.38 -2.21 -9.78
C ARG A 105 13.47 -3.41 -9.96
N ASP A 106 13.48 -3.98 -11.16
CA ASP A 106 12.70 -5.15 -11.53
C ASP A 106 12.75 -6.16 -10.40
N ILE A 107 11.62 -6.29 -9.68
CA ILE A 107 11.34 -7.51 -8.91
C ILE A 107 10.90 -8.55 -9.93
N ALA A 108 11.75 -8.79 -10.94
CA ALA A 108 11.69 -10.03 -11.66
C ALA A 108 12.00 -11.12 -10.63
N SER A 109 11.09 -12.09 -10.50
CA SER A 109 11.32 -13.41 -9.90
C SER A 109 10.86 -13.70 -8.47
N ILE A 110 10.04 -12.88 -7.78
CA ILE A 110 9.38 -13.35 -6.53
C ILE A 110 7.84 -13.40 -6.64
N GLY A 111 7.23 -12.73 -7.62
CA GLY A 111 5.82 -12.31 -7.50
C GLY A 111 4.74 -13.01 -8.33
N LEU A 112 5.05 -13.98 -9.20
CA LEU A 112 3.99 -14.65 -9.98
C LEU A 112 3.57 -15.97 -9.32
N SER A 113 4.53 -16.88 -9.09
CA SER A 113 4.25 -18.22 -8.56
C SER A 113 3.59 -18.26 -7.17
N GLY A 114 4.00 -17.40 -6.22
CA GLY A 114 3.46 -17.44 -4.86
C GLY A 114 2.07 -16.81 -4.72
N VAL A 115 1.81 -15.74 -5.48
CA VAL A 115 0.50 -15.06 -5.47
C VAL A 115 -0.51 -15.85 -6.29
N GLU A 116 -0.10 -16.43 -7.43
CA GLU A 116 -0.94 -17.36 -8.19
C GLU A 116 -1.29 -18.60 -7.38
N ALA A 117 -0.34 -19.17 -6.63
CA ALA A 117 -0.62 -20.32 -5.75
C ALA A 117 -1.66 -19.98 -4.66
N ILE A 118 -1.55 -18.82 -4.02
CA ILE A 118 -2.52 -18.39 -2.99
C ILE A 118 -3.88 -18.06 -3.62
N LEU A 119 -3.91 -17.48 -4.81
CA LEU A 119 -5.16 -17.21 -5.54
C LEU A 119 -5.83 -18.49 -6.03
N GLN A 120 -5.04 -19.48 -6.46
CA GLN A 120 -5.50 -20.79 -6.87
C GLN A 120 -6.06 -21.58 -5.69
N GLU A 121 -5.34 -21.60 -4.55
CA GLU A 121 -5.79 -22.23 -3.31
C GLU A 121 -7.07 -21.56 -2.77
N TYR A 122 -7.18 -20.24 -2.88
CA TYR A 122 -8.39 -19.51 -2.53
C TYR A 122 -9.56 -19.81 -3.50
N ALA A 123 -9.29 -19.94 -4.81
CA ALA A 123 -10.29 -20.31 -5.80
C ALA A 123 -10.79 -21.76 -5.62
N ASP A 124 -9.89 -22.68 -5.28
CA ASP A 124 -10.21 -24.08 -5.01
C ASP A 124 -10.97 -24.23 -3.69
N TRP A 125 -10.60 -23.47 -2.65
CA TRP A 125 -11.37 -23.39 -1.40
C TRP A 125 -12.79 -22.83 -1.62
N LEU A 126 -12.95 -21.80 -2.46
CA LEU A 126 -14.27 -21.27 -2.84
C LEU A 126 -15.10 -22.28 -3.66
N ARG A 127 -14.46 -23.16 -4.42
CA ARG A 127 -15.11 -24.22 -5.19
C ARG A 127 -15.58 -25.36 -4.29
N ASP A 128 -14.79 -25.72 -3.28
CA ASP A 128 -15.06 -26.83 -2.37
C ASP A 128 -16.13 -26.49 -1.30
N GLU A 129 -16.09 -25.30 -0.69
CA GLU A 129 -17.03 -24.93 0.39
C GLU A 129 -18.39 -24.38 -0.09
N ARG A 130 -18.53 -23.99 -1.37
CA ARG A 130 -19.79 -23.40 -1.88
C ARG A 130 -20.41 -24.04 -3.11
N GLY A 131 -19.84 -25.12 -3.66
CA GLY A 131 -20.47 -25.85 -4.77
C GLY A 131 -20.81 -24.94 -5.96
N LEU A 132 -19.89 -24.06 -6.36
CA LEU A 132 -20.03 -23.25 -7.57
C LEU A 132 -19.82 -24.15 -8.80
N ALA A 133 -20.91 -24.41 -9.52
CA ALA A 133 -20.92 -25.17 -10.76
C ALA A 133 -20.08 -24.47 -11.86
N PRO A 134 -19.45 -25.24 -12.78
CA PRO A 134 -18.43 -24.75 -13.73
C PRO A 134 -18.95 -23.82 -14.84
N SER A 135 -20.23 -23.47 -14.88
CA SER A 135 -20.86 -22.84 -16.05
C SER A 135 -20.76 -21.30 -16.12
N THR A 136 -19.76 -20.68 -15.48
CA THR A 136 -19.51 -19.22 -15.65
C THR A 136 -18.06 -18.92 -16.05
N ALA A 137 -17.30 -19.93 -16.47
CA ALA A 137 -15.94 -19.76 -16.99
C ALA A 137 -15.86 -19.66 -18.53
N GLU A 138 -16.98 -19.72 -19.26
CA GLU A 138 -16.97 -19.73 -20.75
C GLU A 138 -17.70 -18.56 -21.41
N GLU A 139 -17.93 -17.43 -20.73
CA GLU A 139 -18.31 -16.20 -21.46
C GLU A 139 -17.40 -15.02 -21.08
N LEU A 140 -16.13 -15.16 -21.45
CA LEU A 140 -15.30 -14.12 -22.07
C LEU A 140 -14.49 -14.77 -23.21
#